data_AF-A0A9P8LFB9-F1
#
_entry.id   AF-A0A9P8LFB9-F1
#
_cell.length_a   1.000
_cell.length_b   1.000
_cell.length_c   1.000
_cell.angle_alpha   90.00
_cell.angle_beta   90.00
_cell.angle_gamma   90.00
#
_symmetry.space_group_name_H-M   'P 1'
#
loop_
_entity.id
_entity.type
_entity.pdbx_description
1 polymer ?
#
loop_
_entity_poly.entity_id
_entity_poly.type
_entity_poly.pdbx_seq_one_letter_code
_entity_poly.pdbx_strand_id
1 'polypeptide(L)'
;MPPKKDQGKGKKPDPAKIVQDKTFGMKNKKGATAKKEIAKIQSQASSAKTPEQKRREAEKAQREAEKKAAEQARKETAELFKPVQVQKVPFGVDPKTVVCQFYKNGNCDKGKKCKFAHDLSVERKTEKKNLYTDTRDGDDSADKDKKDDNMDDWDEEKLRKVVLSKHGNPKTTTDIVCKYFIEAVENGKYGWFWTCPNGGDQCKYKHSLPPGYVAIKAGKRSKISYIKR
;
A
#
# COMPACT_ATOMS: atom_id res chain seq x y z
N MET A 1 7.87 -62.44 -66.01
CA MET A 1 7.70 -62.59 -64.54
C MET A 1 7.09 -61.31 -63.98
N PRO A 2 5.80 -61.31 -63.61
CA PRO A 2 5.16 -60.17 -62.96
C PRO A 2 5.33 -60.23 -61.42
N PRO A 3 5.66 -59.11 -60.76
CA PRO A 3 5.74 -59.07 -59.30
C PRO A 3 4.34 -59.17 -58.67
N LYS A 4 4.26 -60.01 -57.64
CA LYS A 4 3.05 -60.46 -56.96
C LYS A 4 2.40 -59.30 -56.18
N LYS A 5 1.10 -59.09 -56.40
CA LYS A 5 0.20 -58.23 -55.61
C LYS A 5 0.19 -58.70 -54.16
N ASP A 6 0.69 -57.89 -53.23
CA ASP A 6 0.46 -58.08 -51.80
C ASP A 6 -0.85 -57.37 -51.42
N GLN A 7 -1.91 -58.16 -51.34
CA GLN A 7 -3.18 -57.76 -50.76
C GLN A 7 -3.05 -57.88 -49.23
N GLY A 8 -3.07 -56.75 -48.51
CA GLY A 8 -2.97 -56.80 -47.07
C GLY A 8 -3.05 -55.44 -46.37
N LYS A 9 -3.99 -54.56 -46.76
CA LYS A 9 -4.29 -53.35 -45.96
C LYS A 9 -5.01 -53.76 -44.67
N GLY A 10 -4.23 -54.14 -43.65
CA GLY A 10 -4.69 -54.29 -42.28
C GLY A 10 -5.12 -52.94 -41.72
N LYS A 11 -6.42 -52.75 -41.53
CA LYS A 11 -7.00 -51.66 -40.72
C LYS A 11 -6.35 -51.76 -39.32
N LYS A 12 -5.69 -50.70 -38.85
CA LYS A 12 -5.22 -50.65 -37.45
C LYS A 12 -6.42 -50.92 -36.54
N PRO A 13 -6.33 -51.85 -35.57
CA PRO A 13 -7.47 -52.20 -34.74
C PRO A 13 -7.92 -50.99 -33.91
N ASP A 14 -9.23 -50.77 -33.80
CA ASP A 14 -9.80 -49.71 -32.99
C ASP A 14 -9.29 -49.79 -31.55
N PRO A 15 -8.92 -48.67 -30.91
CA PRO A 15 -8.42 -48.67 -29.53
C PRO A 15 -9.43 -49.28 -28.55
N ALA A 16 -10.74 -49.15 -28.84
CA ALA A 16 -11.79 -49.82 -28.08
C ALA A 16 -11.72 -51.35 -28.16
N LYS A 17 -11.34 -51.91 -29.32
CA LYS A 17 -11.17 -53.35 -29.51
C LYS A 17 -9.91 -53.88 -28.82
N ILE A 18 -8.82 -53.10 -28.85
CA ILE A 18 -7.57 -53.41 -28.12
C ILE A 18 -7.80 -53.43 -26.61
N VAL A 19 -8.62 -52.50 -26.09
CA VAL A 19 -9.00 -52.48 -24.66
C VAL A 19 -9.91 -53.65 -24.31
N GLN A 20 -10.88 -53.99 -25.18
CA GLN A 20 -11.77 -55.13 -24.96
C GLN A 20 -11.00 -56.45 -24.90
N ASP A 21 -10.04 -56.65 -25.80
CA ASP A 21 -9.21 -57.86 -25.88
C ASP A 21 -8.26 -58.00 -24.67
N LYS A 22 -7.55 -56.92 -24.30
CA LYS A 22 -6.67 -56.89 -23.11
C LYS A 22 -7.41 -57.00 -21.78
N THR A 23 -8.69 -56.63 -21.74
CA THR A 23 -9.52 -56.74 -20.52
C THR A 23 -10.40 -57.99 -20.51
N PHE A 24 -10.46 -58.78 -21.59
CA PHE A 24 -11.35 -59.93 -21.72
C PHE A 24 -11.02 -61.05 -20.72
N GLY A 25 -9.75 -61.44 -20.61
CA GLY A 25 -9.30 -62.51 -19.70
C GLY A 25 -9.27 -62.11 -18.21
N MET A 26 -9.21 -60.82 -17.90
CA MET A 26 -9.16 -60.32 -16.51
C MET A 26 -10.54 -60.02 -15.90
N LYS A 27 -11.60 -59.93 -16.72
CA LYS A 27 -12.97 -59.71 -16.24
C LYS A 27 -13.57 -60.91 -15.49
N ASN A 28 -13.13 -62.14 -15.77
CA ASN A 28 -13.58 -63.35 -15.07
C ASN A 28 -12.87 -63.58 -13.72
N LYS A 29 -11.83 -62.81 -13.39
CA LYS A 29 -11.06 -62.93 -12.14
C LYS A 29 -11.56 -61.89 -11.13
N LYS A 30 -12.38 -62.30 -10.15
CA LYS A 30 -13.01 -61.41 -9.13
C LYS A 30 -12.04 -60.84 -8.08
N GLY A 31 -10.81 -60.48 -8.46
CA GLY A 31 -9.79 -59.91 -7.56
C GLY A 31 -9.73 -58.38 -7.60
N ALA A 32 -9.51 -57.73 -6.45
CA ALA A 32 -9.38 -56.27 -6.35
C ALA A 32 -8.21 -55.70 -7.18
N THR A 33 -7.14 -56.48 -7.34
CA THR A 33 -5.98 -56.15 -8.18
C THR A 33 -6.33 -56.15 -9.67
N ALA A 34 -7.06 -57.14 -10.15
CA ALA A 34 -7.53 -57.22 -11.54
C ALA A 34 -8.45 -56.04 -11.90
N LYS A 35 -9.31 -55.60 -10.98
CA LYS A 35 -10.15 -54.40 -11.17
C LYS A 35 -9.33 -53.12 -11.33
N LYS A 36 -8.30 -52.92 -10.49
CA LYS A 36 -7.39 -51.77 -10.57
C LYS A 36 -6.61 -51.76 -11.89
N GLU A 37 -6.19 -52.92 -12.36
CA GLU A 37 -5.45 -53.04 -13.62
C GLU A 37 -6.34 -52.80 -14.85
N ILE A 38 -7.58 -53.28 -14.84
CA ILE A 38 -8.59 -52.97 -15.88
C ILE A 38 -8.85 -51.44 -15.92
N ALA A 39 -8.99 -50.79 -14.77
CA ALA A 39 -9.18 -49.34 -14.69
C ALA A 39 -7.97 -48.57 -15.23
N LYS A 40 -6.75 -49.04 -14.95
CA LYS A 40 -5.50 -48.46 -15.48
C LYS A 40 -5.39 -48.63 -17.00
N ILE A 41 -5.77 -49.78 -17.54
CA ILE A 41 -5.77 -50.04 -18.99
C ILE A 41 -6.83 -49.18 -19.70
N GLN A 42 -8.01 -49.01 -19.10
CA GLN A 42 -9.07 -48.14 -19.63
C GLN A 42 -8.70 -46.64 -19.55
N SER A 43 -8.05 -46.18 -18.49
CA SER A 43 -7.60 -44.78 -18.35
C SER A 43 -6.44 -44.44 -19.29
N GLN A 44 -5.53 -45.38 -19.53
CA GLN A 44 -4.45 -45.22 -20.51
C GLN A 44 -4.98 -45.15 -21.95
N ALA A 45 -6.00 -45.95 -22.28
CA ALA A 45 -6.58 -45.97 -23.62
C ALA A 45 -7.47 -44.75 -23.91
N SER A 46 -8.16 -44.21 -22.90
CA SER A 46 -8.91 -42.95 -23.03
C SER A 46 -8.02 -41.71 -23.06
N SER A 47 -6.84 -41.77 -22.44
CA SER A 47 -5.83 -40.69 -22.48
C SER A 47 -4.95 -40.73 -23.74
N ALA A 48 -5.07 -41.76 -24.57
CA ALA A 48 -4.31 -41.92 -25.81
C ALA A 48 -4.89 -41.03 -26.92
N LYS A 49 -4.64 -39.72 -26.83
CA LYS A 49 -4.91 -38.77 -27.92
C LYS A 49 -4.16 -39.22 -29.18
N THR A 50 -4.78 -39.00 -30.34
CA THR A 50 -4.14 -39.30 -31.63
C THR A 50 -2.83 -38.49 -31.78
N PRO A 51 -1.83 -38.99 -32.52
CA PRO A 51 -0.56 -38.28 -32.72
C PRO A 51 -0.75 -36.86 -33.29
N GLU A 52 -1.78 -36.66 -34.10
CA GLU A 52 -2.18 -35.38 -34.67
C GLU A 52 -2.73 -34.40 -33.62
N GLN A 53 -3.59 -34.88 -32.71
CA GLN A 53 -4.10 -34.06 -31.59
C GLN A 53 -2.99 -33.66 -30.62
N LYS A 54 -2.03 -34.56 -30.34
CA LYS A 54 -0.87 -34.22 -29.49
C LYS A 54 0.03 -33.16 -30.11
N ARG A 55 0.26 -33.22 -31.43
CA ARG A 55 0.99 -32.17 -32.17
C ARG A 55 0.26 -30.84 -32.11
N ARG A 56 -1.06 -30.82 -32.31
CA ARG A 56 -1.88 -29.60 -32.27
C ARG A 56 -1.94 -28.96 -30.88
N GLU A 57 -1.93 -29.78 -29.81
CA GLU A 57 -1.86 -29.29 -28.42
C GLU A 57 -0.48 -28.78 -28.06
N ALA A 58 0.58 -29.46 -28.50
CA ALA A 58 1.96 -29.01 -28.30
C ALA A 58 2.24 -27.67 -29.03
N GLU A 59 1.74 -27.51 -30.25
CA GLU A 59 1.87 -26.26 -31.01
C GLU A 59 1.11 -25.10 -30.35
N LYS A 60 -0.11 -25.35 -29.84
CA LYS A 60 -0.86 -24.35 -29.07
C LYS A 60 -0.14 -23.96 -27.77
N ALA A 61 0.40 -24.93 -27.05
CA ALA A 61 1.16 -24.68 -25.82
C ALA A 61 2.45 -23.90 -26.10
N GLN A 62 3.15 -24.20 -27.19
CA GLN A 62 4.33 -23.44 -27.62
C GLN A 62 3.97 -22.00 -28.00
N ARG A 63 2.89 -21.79 -28.77
CA ARG A 63 2.44 -20.46 -29.15
C ARG A 63 1.98 -19.61 -27.96
N GLU A 64 1.35 -20.23 -26.96
CA GLU A 64 0.96 -19.54 -25.73
C GLU A 64 2.17 -19.21 -24.85
N ALA A 65 3.14 -20.13 -24.75
CA ALA A 65 4.40 -19.89 -24.05
C ALA A 65 5.22 -18.76 -24.71
N GLU A 66 5.30 -18.73 -26.05
CA GLU A 66 5.98 -17.67 -26.79
C GLU A 66 5.28 -16.33 -26.63
N LYS A 67 3.94 -16.30 -26.67
CA LYS A 67 3.17 -15.06 -26.41
C LYS A 67 3.38 -14.55 -24.99
N LYS A 68 3.40 -15.44 -23.99
CA LYS A 68 3.68 -15.10 -22.59
C LYS A 68 5.11 -14.59 -22.41
N ALA A 69 6.10 -15.24 -23.03
CA ALA A 69 7.49 -14.80 -23.01
C ALA A 69 7.66 -13.44 -23.70
N ALA A 70 7.00 -13.21 -24.84
CA ALA A 70 7.02 -11.92 -25.53
C ALA A 70 6.34 -10.80 -24.73
N GLU A 71 5.26 -11.11 -24.00
CA GLU A 71 4.61 -10.16 -23.10
C GLU A 71 5.48 -9.84 -21.89
N GLN A 72 6.15 -10.84 -21.29
CA GLN A 72 7.10 -10.65 -20.19
C GLN A 72 8.30 -9.82 -20.64
N ALA A 73 8.90 -10.13 -21.80
CA ALA A 73 9.98 -9.33 -22.37
C ALA A 73 9.55 -7.87 -22.65
N ARG A 74 8.31 -7.66 -23.10
CA ARG A 74 7.75 -6.29 -23.25
C ARG A 74 7.58 -5.58 -21.92
N LYS A 75 7.18 -6.28 -20.85
CA LYS A 75 7.06 -5.69 -19.50
C LYS A 75 8.42 -5.35 -18.92
N GLU A 76 9.38 -6.27 -18.99
CA GLU A 76 10.75 -6.06 -18.50
C GLU A 76 11.44 -4.91 -19.25
N THR A 77 11.27 -4.82 -20.57
CA THR A 77 11.79 -3.67 -21.34
C THR A 77 11.09 -2.37 -20.97
N ALA A 78 9.77 -2.36 -20.82
CA ALA A 78 9.04 -1.17 -20.38
C ALA A 78 9.45 -0.70 -18.97
N GLU A 79 9.78 -1.63 -18.07
CA GLU A 79 10.29 -1.31 -16.74
C GLU A 79 11.70 -0.75 -16.76
N LEU A 80 12.57 -1.29 -17.62
CA LEU A 80 13.94 -0.81 -17.80
C LEU A 80 13.98 0.60 -18.42
N PHE A 81 13.07 0.89 -19.36
CA PHE A 81 12.97 2.18 -20.02
C PHE A 81 11.99 3.16 -19.34
N LYS A 82 11.64 2.95 -18.06
CA LYS A 82 10.86 3.94 -17.30
C LYS A 82 11.57 5.29 -17.37
N PRO A 83 10.95 6.33 -17.95
CA PRO A 83 11.61 7.60 -18.16
C PRO A 83 11.98 8.20 -16.82
N VAL A 84 13.25 8.57 -16.70
CA VAL A 84 13.81 9.28 -15.56
C VAL A 84 12.94 10.48 -15.22
N GLN A 85 12.26 10.44 -14.07
CA GLN A 85 11.37 11.52 -13.66
C GLN A 85 12.19 12.79 -13.38
N VAL A 86 12.00 13.81 -14.22
CA VAL A 86 12.61 15.12 -14.02
C VAL A 86 11.83 15.85 -12.92
N GLN A 87 12.50 16.13 -11.79
CA GLN A 87 11.96 16.89 -10.67
C GLN A 87 11.56 18.31 -11.12
N LYS A 88 10.26 18.57 -11.22
CA LYS A 88 9.70 19.88 -11.53
C LYS A 88 9.66 20.70 -10.24
N VAL A 89 10.46 21.76 -10.16
CA VAL A 89 10.48 22.70 -9.04
C VAL A 89 9.47 23.83 -9.34
N PRO A 90 8.57 24.17 -8.40
CA PRO A 90 7.70 25.32 -8.53
C PRO A 90 8.48 26.63 -8.73
N PHE A 91 7.92 27.56 -9.49
CA PHE A 91 8.56 28.85 -9.76
C PHE A 91 8.72 29.65 -8.45
N GLY A 92 9.93 30.14 -8.16
CA GLY A 92 10.24 30.90 -6.94
C GLY A 92 10.92 30.11 -5.81
N VAL A 93 11.16 28.80 -5.96
CA VAL A 93 11.99 28.02 -5.03
C VAL A 93 13.37 27.80 -5.64
N ASP A 94 14.41 28.22 -4.93
CA ASP A 94 15.79 28.00 -5.35
C ASP A 94 16.05 26.48 -5.49
N PRO A 95 16.49 25.99 -6.66
CA PRO A 95 16.65 24.55 -6.90
C PRO A 95 17.59 23.85 -5.92
N LYS A 96 18.54 24.61 -5.35
CA LYS A 96 19.53 24.12 -4.36
C LYS A 96 18.95 23.96 -2.95
N THR A 97 17.72 24.42 -2.72
CA THR A 97 16.96 24.19 -1.47
C THR A 97 16.11 22.92 -1.53
N VAL A 98 16.10 22.25 -2.69
CA VAL A 98 15.34 21.01 -2.90
C VAL A 98 16.32 19.86 -3.05
N VAL A 99 16.10 18.77 -2.32
CA VAL A 99 16.97 17.59 -2.37
C VAL A 99 16.88 16.94 -3.75
N CYS A 100 18.05 16.58 -4.30
CA CYS A 100 18.19 15.90 -5.58
C CYS A 100 17.61 14.48 -5.49
N GLN A 101 16.60 14.18 -6.31
CA GLN A 101 16.02 12.82 -6.39
C GLN A 101 17.06 11.76 -6.76
N PHE A 102 17.98 12.07 -7.67
CA PHE A 102 19.05 11.14 -8.05
C PHE A 102 20.04 10.91 -6.91
N TYR A 103 20.31 11.92 -6.09
CA TYR A 103 21.22 11.77 -4.95
C TYR A 103 20.55 10.92 -3.87
N LYS A 104 19.26 11.13 -3.63
CA LYS A 104 18.44 10.31 -2.74
C LYS A 104 18.43 8.83 -3.16
N ASN A 105 18.40 8.57 -4.46
CA ASN A 105 18.43 7.22 -5.02
C ASN A 105 19.86 6.65 -5.21
N GLY A 106 20.91 7.44 -4.97
CA GLY A 106 22.31 7.02 -5.11
C GLY A 106 22.88 7.07 -6.55
N ASN A 107 22.14 7.59 -7.52
CA ASN A 107 22.48 7.62 -8.95
C ASN A 107 22.79 9.05 -9.46
N CYS A 108 23.37 9.94 -8.64
CA CYS A 108 23.66 11.31 -9.07
C CYS A 108 25.13 11.56 -9.43
N ASP A 109 25.43 11.64 -10.73
CA ASP A 109 26.78 11.90 -11.24
C ASP A 109 27.25 13.37 -11.08
N LYS A 110 26.31 14.29 -10.80
CA LYS A 110 26.59 15.74 -10.77
C LYS A 110 27.29 16.22 -9.49
N GLY A 111 27.35 15.38 -8.45
CA GLY A 111 28.03 15.69 -7.19
C GLY A 111 27.71 17.09 -6.65
N LYS A 112 28.73 17.85 -6.25
CA LYS A 112 28.59 19.22 -5.69
C LYS A 112 28.12 20.28 -6.69
N LYS A 113 28.18 20.00 -7.99
CA LYS A 113 27.72 20.90 -9.07
C LYS A 113 26.26 20.64 -9.46
N CYS A 114 25.56 19.74 -8.75
CA CYS A 114 24.16 19.48 -8.99
C CYS A 114 23.31 20.74 -8.77
N LYS A 115 22.31 20.93 -9.62
CA LYS A 115 21.31 22.01 -9.48
C LYS A 115 20.48 21.86 -8.20
N PHE A 116 20.42 20.64 -7.67
CA PHE A 116 19.65 20.26 -6.49
C PHE A 116 20.58 19.96 -5.28
N ALA A 117 20.04 20.05 -4.07
CA ALA A 117 20.78 19.82 -2.83
C ALA A 117 21.19 18.35 -2.68
N HIS A 118 22.45 18.11 -2.28
CA HIS A 118 22.96 16.79 -1.87
C HIS A 118 23.08 16.69 -0.34
N ASP A 119 22.18 17.35 0.38
CA ASP A 119 22.11 17.31 1.84
C ASP A 119 20.74 16.76 2.24
N LEU A 120 20.74 15.55 2.81
CA LEU A 120 19.53 14.88 3.31
C LEU A 120 18.88 15.65 4.47
N SER A 121 19.61 16.54 5.13
CA SER A 121 19.09 17.38 6.19
C SER A 121 18.03 18.37 5.68
N VAL A 122 18.09 18.76 4.40
CA VAL A 122 17.17 19.73 3.79
C VAL A 122 15.75 19.16 3.61
N GLU A 123 15.59 17.83 3.57
CA GLU A 123 14.27 17.17 3.53
C GLU A 123 13.58 17.16 4.90
N ARG A 124 14.31 17.38 6.00
CA ARG A 124 13.75 17.48 7.36
C ARG A 124 13.12 18.87 7.62
N LYS A 125 12.23 19.31 6.74
CA LYS A 125 11.28 20.39 7.05
C LYS A 125 10.27 19.82 8.02
N THR A 126 10.64 19.75 9.30
CA THR A 126 9.72 19.44 10.39
C THR A 126 8.60 20.48 10.35
N GLU A 127 7.36 20.01 10.25
CA GLU A 127 6.19 20.88 10.29
C GLU A 127 6.23 21.68 11.58
N LYS A 128 6.22 23.02 11.46
CA LYS A 128 6.20 23.89 12.64
C LYS A 128 4.89 23.65 13.35
N LYS A 129 4.97 23.15 14.59
CA LYS A 129 3.82 22.98 15.46
C LYS A 129 3.02 24.29 15.49
N ASN A 130 1.74 24.22 15.13
CA ASN A 130 0.90 25.40 14.99
C ASN A 130 0.68 26.03 16.38
N LEU A 131 1.14 27.26 16.53
CA LEU A 131 1.20 27.99 17.81
C LEU A 131 -0.18 28.42 18.33
N TYR A 132 -1.19 28.38 17.46
CA TYR A 132 -2.55 28.83 17.74
C TYR A 132 -3.50 27.66 18.03
N THR A 133 -3.05 26.41 17.86
CA THR A 133 -3.81 25.20 18.16
C THR A 133 -3.13 24.43 19.29
N ASP A 134 -3.83 24.18 20.39
CA ASP A 134 -3.31 23.29 21.43
C ASP A 134 -3.22 21.88 20.84
N THR A 135 -2.12 21.17 21.11
CA THR A 135 -1.93 19.80 20.59
C THR A 135 -2.97 18.84 21.16
N ARG A 136 -3.50 19.17 22.34
CA ARG A 136 -4.52 18.38 23.03
C ARG A 136 -5.91 18.59 22.44
N ASP A 137 -6.15 19.73 21.79
CA ASP A 137 -7.39 19.98 21.03
C ASP A 137 -7.34 19.28 19.66
N GLY A 138 -6.15 18.85 19.18
CA GLY A 138 -5.97 18.13 17.92
C GLY A 138 -6.27 16.63 17.99
N ASP A 139 -6.35 16.06 19.19
CA ASP A 139 -6.85 14.71 19.47
C ASP A 139 -8.37 14.72 19.73
N ASP A 140 -9.09 15.66 19.12
CA ASP A 140 -10.52 15.46 18.84
C ASP A 140 -10.67 14.38 17.75
N SER A 141 -10.20 13.17 18.05
CA SER A 141 -10.66 11.91 17.45
C SER A 141 -12.12 11.60 17.84
N ALA A 142 -12.83 12.62 18.36
CA ALA A 142 -14.26 12.67 18.58
C ALA A 142 -14.94 13.78 17.78
N ASP A 143 -14.26 14.60 16.96
CA ASP A 143 -14.91 15.63 16.12
C ASP A 143 -14.88 15.29 14.62
N LYS A 144 -13.96 14.43 14.18
CA LYS A 144 -13.98 13.92 12.81
C LYS A 144 -15.13 12.94 12.55
N ASP A 145 -15.57 12.20 13.57
CA ASP A 145 -16.74 11.32 13.49
C ASP A 145 -18.08 12.08 13.68
N LYS A 146 -18.07 13.28 14.28
CA LYS A 146 -19.30 14.06 14.55
C LYS A 146 -19.89 14.78 13.34
N LYS A 147 -19.15 14.92 12.23
CA LYS A 147 -19.67 15.60 11.04
C LYS A 147 -20.50 14.69 10.13
N ASP A 148 -20.36 13.37 10.29
CA ASP A 148 -21.12 12.35 9.56
C ASP A 148 -22.07 11.53 10.46
N ASP A 149 -22.06 11.75 11.79
CA ASP A 149 -23.01 11.12 12.74
C ASP A 149 -24.40 11.78 12.67
N ASN A 150 -25.29 11.22 11.86
CA ASN A 150 -26.70 11.60 11.79
C ASN A 150 -27.47 11.08 13.05
N MET A 151 -28.31 11.93 13.66
CA MET A 151 -29.08 11.61 14.89
C MET A 151 -30.06 10.43 14.73
N ASP A 152 -30.42 10.07 13.50
CA ASP A 152 -31.39 9.02 13.19
C ASP A 152 -30.83 7.58 13.37
N ASP A 153 -29.50 7.39 13.47
CA ASP A 153 -28.84 6.08 13.62
C ASP A 153 -28.35 5.80 15.06
N TRP A 154 -28.87 6.53 16.05
CA TRP A 154 -28.41 6.42 17.45
C TRP A 154 -29.28 5.47 18.28
N ASP A 155 -28.73 4.30 18.61
CA ASP A 155 -29.34 3.34 19.53
C ASP A 155 -29.42 3.84 20.98
N GLU A 156 -30.32 3.26 21.79
CA GLU A 156 -30.55 3.63 23.20
C GLU A 156 -29.27 3.53 24.07
N GLU A 157 -28.37 2.59 23.74
CA GLU A 157 -27.08 2.45 24.40
C GLU A 157 -26.10 3.59 24.05
N LYS A 158 -26.09 4.05 22.79
CA LYS A 158 -25.33 5.23 22.34
C LYS A 158 -25.91 6.49 22.99
N LEU A 159 -27.23 6.58 23.11
CA LEU A 159 -27.92 7.66 23.83
C LEU A 159 -27.51 7.70 25.32
N ARG A 160 -27.53 6.55 26.01
CA ARG A 160 -27.10 6.45 27.42
C ARG A 160 -25.62 6.80 27.57
N LYS A 161 -24.75 6.39 26.65
CA LYS A 161 -23.33 6.73 26.65
C LYS A 161 -23.07 8.22 26.45
N VAL A 162 -23.84 8.88 25.58
CA VAL A 162 -23.75 10.34 25.36
C VAL A 162 -24.29 11.12 26.56
N VAL A 163 -25.37 10.67 27.19
CA VAL A 163 -25.86 11.28 28.45
C VAL A 163 -24.84 11.10 29.57
N LEU A 164 -24.25 9.90 29.70
CA LEU A 164 -23.21 9.63 30.70
C LEU A 164 -21.92 10.43 30.43
N SER A 165 -21.55 10.64 29.16
CA SER A 165 -20.36 11.44 28.79
C SER A 165 -20.60 12.95 28.91
N LYS A 166 -21.83 13.44 28.69
CA LYS A 166 -22.23 14.83 28.96
C LYS A 166 -22.15 15.17 30.45
N HIS A 167 -22.37 14.19 31.32
CA HIS A 167 -22.22 14.32 32.78
C HIS A 167 -20.86 13.84 33.31
N GLY A 168 -19.97 13.34 32.45
CA GLY A 168 -18.69 12.72 32.82
C GLY A 168 -17.50 13.63 32.58
N ASN A 169 -16.88 14.07 33.67
CA ASN A 169 -15.60 14.79 33.74
C ASN A 169 -15.58 16.16 33.02
N PRO A 170 -15.96 17.27 33.69
CA PRO A 170 -15.77 18.61 33.13
C PRO A 170 -14.30 18.77 32.74
N LYS A 171 -14.06 19.21 31.50
CA LYS A 171 -12.72 19.47 30.96
C LYS A 171 -11.93 20.22 32.05
N THR A 172 -10.87 19.61 32.57
CA THR A 172 -10.01 20.25 33.57
C THR A 172 -9.19 21.38 32.95
N THR A 173 -9.26 21.54 31.63
CA THR A 173 -8.63 22.62 30.89
C THR A 173 -9.44 23.91 31.02
N THR A 174 -8.78 24.93 31.57
CA THR A 174 -9.28 26.29 31.67
C THR A 174 -8.92 27.07 30.41
N ASP A 175 -9.75 28.04 30.02
CA ASP A 175 -9.50 28.94 28.88
C ASP A 175 -8.34 29.92 29.09
N ILE A 176 -7.76 29.91 30.30
CA ILE A 176 -6.61 30.72 30.67
C ILE A 176 -5.35 30.07 30.08
N VAL A 177 -4.53 30.87 29.40
CA VAL A 177 -3.28 30.41 28.78
C VAL A 177 -2.21 30.18 29.85
N CYS A 178 -1.46 29.08 29.70
CA CYS A 178 -0.41 28.71 30.64
C CYS A 178 0.72 29.75 30.65
N LYS A 179 1.10 30.22 31.84
CA LYS A 179 2.19 31.18 32.01
C LYS A 179 3.51 30.68 31.44
N TYR A 180 3.86 29.42 31.72
CA TYR A 180 5.10 28.80 31.23
C TYR A 180 5.11 28.63 29.71
N PHE A 181 3.95 28.51 29.08
CA PHE A 181 3.84 28.49 27.63
C PHE A 181 4.17 29.85 27.04
N ILE A 182 3.63 30.94 27.60
CA ILE A 182 3.96 32.31 27.15
C ILE A 182 5.47 32.56 27.30
N GLU A 183 6.05 32.22 28.46
CA GLU A 183 7.50 32.33 28.69
C GLU A 183 8.33 31.50 27.70
N ALA A 184 7.89 30.28 27.36
CA ALA A 184 8.58 29.42 26.40
C ALA A 184 8.51 29.97 24.97
N VAL A 185 7.38 30.56 24.60
CA VAL A 185 7.17 31.19 23.28
C VAL A 185 7.99 32.47 23.17
N GLU A 186 8.02 33.31 24.21
CA GLU A 186 8.84 34.53 24.25
C GLU A 186 10.34 34.22 24.18
N ASN A 187 10.78 33.16 24.85
CA ASN A 187 12.17 32.71 24.83
C ASN A 187 12.53 31.88 23.58
N GLY A 188 11.57 31.63 22.67
CA GLY A 188 11.78 30.80 21.48
C GLY A 188 12.13 29.33 21.79
N LYS A 189 11.87 28.88 23.02
CA LYS A 189 12.11 27.50 23.49
C LYS A 189 10.91 26.58 23.25
N TYR A 190 9.76 27.15 22.91
CA TYR A 190 8.56 26.39 22.53
C TYR A 190 8.80 25.67 21.20
N GLY A 191 8.80 24.34 21.22
CA GLY A 191 9.14 23.50 20.07
C GLY A 191 8.96 22.01 20.35
N TRP A 192 9.60 21.19 19.53
CA TRP A 192 9.42 19.73 19.50
C TRP A 192 9.64 19.01 20.85
N PHE A 193 10.53 19.53 21.70
CA PHE A 193 10.85 18.91 23.00
C PHE A 193 10.38 19.73 24.20
N TRP A 194 9.55 20.75 24.00
CA TRP A 194 9.08 21.58 25.11
C TRP A 194 7.90 20.91 25.82
N THR A 195 8.13 20.50 27.07
CA THR A 195 7.10 20.01 27.99
C THR A 195 6.75 21.09 29.01
N CYS A 196 5.45 21.30 29.24
CA CYS A 196 5.01 22.25 30.25
C CYS A 196 5.47 21.78 31.64
N PRO A 197 6.18 22.60 32.43
CA PRO A 197 6.58 22.22 33.78
C PRO A 197 5.40 22.10 34.75
N ASN A 198 4.23 22.65 34.39
CA ASN A 198 2.98 22.55 35.15
C ASN A 198 2.14 21.34 34.74
N GLY A 199 2.80 20.20 34.46
CA GLY A 199 2.13 18.91 34.22
C GLY A 199 2.11 18.42 32.77
N GLY A 200 2.98 18.91 31.88
CA GLY A 200 3.10 18.43 30.51
C GLY A 200 1.78 18.51 29.76
N ASP A 201 1.24 17.37 29.33
CA ASP A 201 -0.05 17.28 28.65
C ASP A 201 -1.25 17.39 29.61
N GLN A 202 -1.07 17.18 30.91
CA GLN A 202 -2.11 17.31 31.94
C GLN A 202 -2.24 18.74 32.50
N CYS A 203 -1.60 19.73 31.87
CA CYS A 203 -1.66 21.10 32.36
C CYS A 203 -3.11 21.63 32.38
N LYS A 204 -3.54 22.19 33.51
CA LYS A 204 -4.87 22.81 33.66
C LYS A 204 -5.10 24.01 32.74
N TYR A 205 -4.03 24.60 32.20
CA TYR A 205 -4.07 25.81 31.38
C TYR A 205 -3.83 25.51 29.91
N LYS A 206 -4.34 26.36 29.02
CA LYS A 206 -4.23 26.18 27.57
C LYS A 206 -2.81 26.44 27.05
N HIS A 207 -2.30 25.60 26.16
CA HIS A 207 -1.00 25.73 25.48
C HIS A 207 -1.16 26.26 24.06
N SER A 208 -1.98 27.30 23.90
CA SER A 208 -2.15 28.03 22.66
C SER A 208 -2.16 29.52 22.95
N LEU A 209 -1.68 30.33 22.01
CA LEU A 209 -1.79 31.78 22.15
C LEU A 209 -3.26 32.22 22.14
N PRO A 210 -3.66 33.20 22.98
CA PRO A 210 -4.99 33.79 22.88
C PRO A 210 -5.22 34.40 21.49
N PRO A 211 -6.46 34.40 20.98
CA PRO A 211 -6.79 35.05 19.72
C PRO A 211 -6.43 36.55 19.81
N GLY A 212 -5.53 36.99 18.93
CA GLY A 212 -4.99 38.36 18.90
C GLY A 212 -3.60 38.55 19.51
N TYR A 213 -3.02 37.52 20.14
CA TYR A 213 -1.62 37.59 20.61
C TYR A 213 -0.65 37.31 19.46
N VAL A 214 0.18 38.31 19.13
CA VAL A 214 1.24 38.19 18.14
C VAL A 214 2.56 37.95 18.87
N ALA A 215 3.10 36.73 18.80
CA ALA A 215 4.42 36.43 19.34
C ALA A 215 5.50 37.16 18.52
N ILE A 216 6.06 38.23 19.07
CA ILE A 216 7.13 38.98 18.43
C ILE A 216 8.45 38.29 18.75
N LYS A 217 9.20 37.87 17.72
CA LYS A 217 10.56 37.34 17.87
C LYS A 217 11.44 38.28 18.70
N ALA A 218 12.22 37.69 19.60
CA ALA A 218 13.26 38.36 20.37
C ALA A 218 14.14 39.23 19.44
N GLY A 219 13.95 40.55 19.50
CA GLY A 219 14.64 41.52 18.65
C GLY A 219 13.87 42.83 18.40
N LYS A 220 12.55 42.84 18.52
CA LYS A 220 11.75 44.08 18.47
C LYS A 220 10.82 44.18 19.67
N ARG A 221 11.25 44.87 20.73
CA ARG A 221 10.35 45.26 21.83
C ARG A 221 9.26 46.18 21.26
N SER A 222 8.04 45.67 21.10
CA SER A 222 6.85 46.52 21.01
C SER A 222 5.87 46.09 22.09
N LYS A 223 5.34 47.08 22.80
CA LYS A 223 4.60 46.96 24.05
C LYS A 223 3.46 45.95 23.94
N ILE A 224 3.28 45.18 25.01
CA ILE A 224 2.13 44.33 25.30
C ILE A 224 0.86 45.19 25.23
N SER A 225 0.12 45.11 24.12
CA SER A 225 -1.22 45.68 24.04
C SER A 225 -2.22 44.55 24.22
N TYR A 226 -2.67 44.36 25.46
CA TYR A 226 -3.91 43.65 25.75
C TYR A 226 -5.02 44.47 25.06
N ILE A 227 -5.65 43.94 24.01
CA ILE A 227 -6.93 44.51 23.54
C ILE A 227 -7.95 44.09 24.60
N LYS A 228 -8.07 44.93 25.63
CA LYS A 228 -9.11 44.85 26.63
C LYS A 228 -10.42 45.18 25.90
N ARG A 229 -11.32 44.20 25.82
CA ARG A 229 -12.71 44.47 25.47
C ARG A 229 -13.35 45.31 26.57
#